data_AF-A0A3B1AAF7-F1
#
_entry.id   AF-A0A3B1AAF7-F1
#
_cell.length_a   1.000
_cell.length_b   1.000
_cell.length_c   1.000
_cell.angle_alpha   90.00
_cell.angle_beta   90.00
_cell.angle_gamma   90.00
#
_symmetry.space_group_name_H-M   'P 1'
#
loop_
_entity.id
_entity.type
_entity.pdbx_description
1 polymer ?
#
loop_
_entity_poly.entity_id
_entity_poly.type
_entity_poly.pdbx_seq_one_letter_code
_entity_poly.pdbx_strand_id
1 'polypeptide(L)'
;RSIFDDVGLFDESLPACEDYDLWLRITSVYPVLYCDEPLIQKYGGHEDQLSRKHWGMDRFRIQALVGILEAGGLNESDYAAALEMMLGKAKVVLGGARKRNNDDVIAAYEALIARWR
;
A
#
# COMPACT_ATOMS: atom_id res chain seq x y z
N ARG A 1 16.89 -18.46 3.28
CA ARG A 1 15.84 -17.97 4.21
C ARG A 1 16.18 -16.59 4.80
N SER A 2 17.23 -15.91 4.33
CA SER A 2 17.75 -14.66 4.93
C SER A 2 16.97 -13.39 4.58
N ILE A 3 16.11 -13.41 3.56
CA ILE A 3 15.42 -12.18 3.10
C ILE A 3 14.61 -11.50 4.21
N PHE A 4 13.94 -12.30 5.06
CA PHE A 4 13.13 -11.77 6.15
C PHE A 4 13.95 -11.21 7.31
N ASP A 5 15.24 -11.55 7.39
CA ASP A 5 16.15 -10.95 8.38
C ASP A 5 16.45 -9.49 8.00
N ASP A 6 16.44 -9.17 6.70
CA ASP A 6 16.70 -7.82 6.20
C ASP A 6 15.45 -6.95 6.15
N VAL A 7 14.31 -7.53 5.74
CA VAL A 7 13.08 -6.75 5.51
C VAL A 7 12.06 -6.88 6.63
N GLY A 8 12.18 -7.88 7.49
CA GLY A 8 11.18 -8.21 8.52
C GLY A 8 10.02 -9.08 8.00
N LEU A 9 9.07 -9.37 8.88
CA LEU A 9 7.88 -10.18 8.59
C LEU A 9 6.68 -9.31 8.17
N PHE A 10 5.49 -9.90 8.09
CA PHE A 10 4.25 -9.15 7.83
C PHE A 10 3.97 -8.16 8.96
N ASP A 11 3.42 -6.99 8.59
CA ASP A 11 2.86 -6.06 9.56
C ASP A 11 1.46 -6.53 9.97
N GLU A 12 1.36 -7.16 11.14
CA GLU A 12 0.10 -7.66 11.71
C GLU A 12 -0.88 -6.53 12.11
N SER A 13 -0.45 -5.27 12.08
CA SER A 13 -1.34 -4.12 12.31
C SER A 13 -2.23 -3.79 11.11
N LEU A 14 -1.91 -4.32 9.91
CA LEU A 14 -2.69 -4.14 8.68
C LEU A 14 -3.83 -5.17 8.61
N PRO A 15 -5.11 -4.75 8.60
CA PRO A 15 -6.23 -5.68 8.46
C PRO A 15 -6.31 -6.35 7.08
N ALA A 16 -5.66 -5.76 6.08
CA ALA A 16 -5.49 -6.28 4.73
C ALA A 16 -4.33 -5.52 4.04
N CYS A 17 -3.83 -6.06 2.92
CA CYS A 17 -2.71 -5.51 2.16
C CYS A 17 -1.34 -5.59 2.89
N GLU A 18 -1.22 -6.51 3.84
CA GLU A 18 0.02 -6.92 4.47
C GLU A 18 1.02 -7.50 3.45
N ASP A 19 0.51 -8.13 2.40
CA ASP A 19 1.30 -8.62 1.26
C ASP A 19 1.91 -7.46 0.47
N TYR A 20 1.14 -6.41 0.22
CA TYR A 20 1.58 -5.20 -0.47
C TYR A 20 2.70 -4.50 0.30
N ASP A 21 2.55 -4.36 1.63
CA ASP A 21 3.60 -3.80 2.50
C ASP A 21 4.89 -4.61 2.44
N LEU A 22 4.80 -5.93 2.61
CA LEU A 22 5.95 -6.81 2.55
C LEU A 22 6.66 -6.72 1.19
N TRP A 23 5.90 -6.69 0.09
CA TRP A 23 6.48 -6.57 -1.24
C TRP A 23 7.19 -5.24 -1.46
N LEU A 24 6.65 -4.11 -0.98
CA LEU A 24 7.33 -2.82 -1.04
C LEU A 24 8.71 -2.89 -0.36
N ARG A 25 8.77 -3.48 0.84
CA ARG A 25 10.03 -3.65 1.58
C ARG A 25 11.00 -4.59 0.84
N ILE A 26 10.52 -5.73 0.34
CA ILE A 26 11.34 -6.66 -0.46
C ILE A 26 11.93 -5.97 -1.68
N THR A 27 11.11 -5.29 -2.49
CA THR A 27 11.57 -4.70 -3.75
C THR A 27 12.45 -3.48 -3.55
N SER A 28 12.44 -2.86 -2.37
CA SER A 28 13.35 -1.77 -2.03
C SER A 28 14.80 -2.22 -1.81
N VAL A 29 15.01 -3.51 -1.53
CA VAL A 29 16.34 -4.08 -1.23
C VAL A 29 16.77 -5.07 -2.31
N TYR A 30 15.82 -5.81 -2.89
CA TYR A 30 16.10 -6.94 -3.76
C TYR A 30 15.51 -6.78 -5.15
N PRO A 31 16.26 -7.13 -6.22
CA PRO A 31 15.69 -7.19 -7.56
C PRO A 31 14.68 -8.34 -7.65
N VAL A 32 13.56 -8.07 -8.31
CA VAL A 32 12.54 -9.08 -8.62
C VAL A 32 12.60 -9.42 -10.10
N LEU A 33 12.83 -10.69 -10.41
CA LEU A 33 12.89 -11.19 -11.78
C LEU A 33 11.48 -11.54 -12.29
N TYR A 34 11.25 -11.31 -13.57
CA TYR A 34 10.04 -11.76 -14.26
C TYR A 34 10.23 -13.19 -14.79
N CYS A 35 9.29 -14.08 -14.48
CA CYS A 35 9.24 -15.44 -15.01
C CYS A 35 8.09 -15.51 -16.03
N ASP A 36 8.42 -15.72 -17.31
CA ASP A 36 7.46 -15.74 -18.42
C ASP A 36 6.77 -17.11 -18.57
N GLU A 37 6.39 -17.71 -17.45
CA GLU A 37 5.72 -19.00 -17.40
C GLU A 37 4.43 -18.91 -16.57
N PRO A 38 3.31 -19.50 -17.03
CA PRO A 38 2.06 -19.50 -16.27
C PRO A 38 2.14 -20.51 -15.12
N LEU A 39 2.61 -20.07 -13.96
CA LEU A 39 2.81 -20.92 -12.77
C LEU A 39 1.66 -20.89 -11.75
N ILE A 40 0.63 -20.07 -11.98
CA ILE A 40 -0.46 -19.86 -11.01
C ILE A 40 -1.81 -20.16 -11.64
N GLN A 41 -2.58 -21.05 -11.03
CA GLN A 41 -4.01 -21.20 -11.28
C GLN A 41 -4.79 -20.34 -10.27
N LYS A 42 -5.36 -19.22 -10.73
CA LYS A 42 -6.11 -18.30 -9.87
C LYS A 42 -7.59 -18.69 -9.83
N TYR A 43 -8.11 -18.86 -8.63
CA TYR A 43 -9.55 -18.99 -8.36
C TYR A 43 -10.06 -17.67 -7.77
N GLY A 44 -11.16 -17.14 -8.29
CA GLY A 44 -11.71 -15.84 -7.90
C GLY A 44 -13.23 -15.88 -7.70
N GLY A 45 -13.78 -14.87 -7.02
CA GLY A 45 -15.23 -14.68 -6.85
C GLY A 45 -15.83 -15.21 -5.55
N HIS A 46 -15.01 -15.77 -4.65
CA HIS A 46 -15.47 -16.27 -3.35
C HIS A 46 -16.12 -15.18 -2.50
N GLU A 47 -17.12 -15.56 -1.70
CA GLU A 47 -17.87 -14.64 -0.83
C GLU A 47 -16.97 -13.95 0.20
N ASP A 48 -15.91 -14.62 0.65
CA ASP A 48 -14.97 -14.16 1.67
C ASP A 48 -13.89 -13.17 1.17
N GLN A 49 -14.06 -12.58 -0.02
CA GLN A 49 -13.08 -11.63 -0.56
C GLN A 49 -12.90 -10.40 0.33
N LEU A 50 -11.66 -10.10 0.71
CA LEU A 50 -11.30 -8.96 1.57
C LEU A 50 -11.79 -7.62 1.04
N SER A 51 -11.87 -7.45 -0.29
CA SER A 51 -12.40 -6.24 -0.93
C SER A 51 -13.89 -6.00 -0.64
N ARG A 52 -14.64 -7.04 -0.27
CA ARG A 52 -16.05 -6.94 0.19
C ARG A 52 -16.12 -6.70 1.69
N LYS A 53 -15.14 -7.19 2.45
CA LYS A 53 -15.08 -7.07 3.91
C LYS A 53 -14.60 -5.68 4.38
N HIS A 54 -13.70 -5.04 3.64
CA HIS A 54 -13.12 -3.76 4.01
C HIS A 54 -13.40 -2.67 2.96
N TRP A 55 -14.00 -1.57 3.39
CA TRP A 55 -14.20 -0.43 2.52
C TRP A 55 -12.88 0.28 2.25
N GLY A 56 -12.59 0.57 0.98
CA GLY A 56 -11.42 1.34 0.58
C GLY A 56 -10.10 0.66 0.93
N MET A 57 -9.78 -0.46 0.26
CA MET A 57 -8.49 -1.17 0.39
C MET A 57 -7.27 -0.24 0.25
N ASP A 58 -7.40 0.83 -0.53
CA ASP A 58 -6.32 1.81 -0.69
C ASP A 58 -5.95 2.52 0.62
N ARG A 59 -6.79 2.53 1.65
CA ARG A 59 -6.41 3.07 2.96
C ARG A 59 -5.25 2.31 3.58
N PHE A 60 -5.26 0.98 3.47
CA PHE A 60 -4.19 0.12 3.97
C PHE A 60 -2.94 0.21 3.09
N ARG A 61 -3.10 0.31 1.76
CA ARG A 61 -1.96 0.54 0.87
C ARG A 61 -1.29 1.88 1.10
N ILE A 62 -2.07 2.91 1.43
CA ILE A 62 -1.53 4.24 1.79
C ILE A 62 -0.77 4.15 3.12
N GLN A 63 -1.27 3.41 4.11
CA GLN A 63 -0.53 3.16 5.34
C GLN A 63 0.82 2.48 5.06
N ALA A 64 0.85 1.44 4.23
CA ALA A 64 2.10 0.77 3.81
C ALA A 64 3.06 1.72 3.07
N LEU A 65 2.54 2.54 2.15
CA LEU A 65 3.35 3.52 1.42
C LEU A 65 3.92 4.61 2.34
N VAL A 66 3.12 5.09 3.30
CA VAL A 66 3.61 6.01 4.33
C VAL A 66 4.71 5.35 5.16
N GLY A 67 4.53 4.09 5.55
CA GLY A 67 5.52 3.32 6.30
C GLY A 67 6.87 3.24 5.58
N ILE A 68 6.90 2.86 4.30
CA ILE A 68 8.17 2.78 3.56
C ILE A 68 8.80 4.14 3.28
N LEU A 69 8.00 5.19 3.07
CA LEU A 69 8.50 6.55 2.91
C LEU A 69 9.12 7.08 4.21
N GLU A 70 8.51 6.79 5.37
CA GLU A 70 8.99 7.21 6.69
C GLU A 70 10.19 6.37 7.17
N ALA A 71 10.26 5.09 6.82
CA ALA A 71 11.40 4.22 7.12
C ALA A 71 12.70 4.71 6.44
N GLY A 72 12.57 5.39 5.30
CA GLY A 72 13.70 5.87 4.50
C GLY A 72 14.45 4.73 3.80
N GLY A 73 15.62 5.04 3.23
CA GLY A 73 16.46 4.06 2.53
C GLY A 73 16.08 3.80 1.07
N LEU A 74 14.97 4.37 0.59
CA LEU A 74 14.67 4.41 -0.85
C LEU A 74 15.67 5.30 -1.59
N ASN A 75 16.05 4.88 -2.79
CA ASN A 75 16.73 5.78 -3.73
C ASN A 75 15.76 6.87 -4.21
N GLU A 76 16.29 7.91 -4.84
CA GLU A 76 15.51 9.08 -5.26
C GLU A 76 14.35 8.74 -6.20
N SER A 77 14.56 7.83 -7.16
CA SER A 77 13.51 7.41 -8.09
C SER A 77 12.40 6.62 -7.41
N ASP A 78 12.75 5.68 -6.52
CA ASP A 78 11.77 4.86 -5.81
C ASP A 78 11.00 5.69 -4.78
N TYR A 79 11.68 6.62 -4.11
CA TYR A 79 11.02 7.57 -3.21
C TYR A 79 9.99 8.42 -3.97
N ALA A 80 10.38 8.99 -5.12
CA ALA A 80 9.47 9.79 -5.95
C ALA A 80 8.27 8.97 -6.43
N ALA A 81 8.49 7.73 -6.89
CA ALA A 81 7.43 6.83 -7.34
C ALA A 81 6.48 6.43 -6.19
N ALA A 82 7.02 6.10 -5.01
CA ALA A 82 6.24 5.76 -3.83
C ALA A 82 5.39 6.96 -3.36
N LEU A 83 5.99 8.16 -3.34
CA LEU A 83 5.30 9.40 -2.96
C LEU A 83 4.17 9.74 -3.95
N GLU A 84 4.43 9.66 -5.26
CA GLU A 84 3.41 9.89 -6.28
C GLU A 84 2.25 8.90 -6.14
N MET A 85 2.55 7.61 -5.96
CA MET A 85 1.55 6.57 -5.76
C MET A 85 0.71 6.81 -4.50
N MET A 86 1.36 7.17 -3.38
CA MET A 86 0.70 7.46 -2.11
C MET A 86 -0.26 8.64 -2.26
N LEU A 87 0.20 9.76 -2.83
CA LEU A 87 -0.61 10.95 -3.06
C LEU A 87 -1.76 10.67 -4.06
N GLY A 88 -1.51 9.89 -5.10
CA GLY A 88 -2.52 9.47 -6.07
C GLY A 88 -3.66 8.70 -5.40
N LYS A 89 -3.32 7.68 -4.59
CA LYS A 89 -4.30 6.89 -3.83
C LYS A 89 -5.02 7.74 -2.78
N ALA A 90 -4.32 8.62 -2.07
CA ALA A 90 -4.92 9.52 -1.08
C ALA A 90 -5.99 10.43 -1.70
N LYS A 91 -5.73 10.96 -2.91
CA LYS A 91 -6.74 11.75 -3.65
C LYS A 91 -7.97 10.93 -4.03
N VAL A 92 -7.81 9.66 -4.41
CA VAL A 92 -8.95 8.77 -4.71
C VAL A 92 -9.81 8.53 -3.48
N VAL A 93 -9.19 8.22 -2.33
CA VAL A 93 -9.91 8.02 -1.06
C VAL A 93 -10.63 9.30 -0.65
N LEU A 94 -9.94 10.45 -0.69
CA LEU A 94 -10.52 11.77 -0.39
C LEU A 94 -11.72 12.08 -1.29
N GLY A 95 -11.61 11.85 -2.60
CA GLY A 95 -12.71 12.05 -3.54
C GLY A 95 -13.91 11.13 -3.24
N GLY A 96 -13.64 9.88 -2.84
CA GLY A 96 -14.67 8.95 -2.40
C GLY A 96 -15.37 9.37 -1.10
N ALA A 97 -14.63 9.94 -0.17
CA ALA A 97 -15.13 10.46 1.11
C ALA A 97 -15.99 11.72 0.91
N ARG A 98 -15.55 12.68 0.08
CA ARG A 98 -16.32 13.88 -0.28
C ARG A 98 -17.66 13.55 -0.90
N LYS A 99 -17.72 12.58 -1.82
CA LYS A 99 -18.98 12.12 -2.44
C LYS A 99 -19.98 11.54 -1.44
N ARG A 100 -19.52 11.10 -0.27
CA ARG A 100 -20.31 10.42 0.77
C ARG A 100 -20.44 11.25 2.05
N ASN A 101 -19.95 12.50 2.05
CA ASN A 101 -19.93 13.40 3.22
C ASN A 101 -19.32 12.73 4.47
N ASN A 102 -18.19 12.04 4.30
CA ASN A 102 -17.47 11.45 5.42
C ASN A 102 -16.37 12.42 5.91
N ASP A 103 -16.76 13.35 6.76
CA ASP A 103 -15.91 14.48 7.19
C ASP A 103 -14.64 14.03 7.93
N ASP A 104 -14.70 12.96 8.73
CA ASP A 104 -13.53 12.43 9.43
C ASP A 104 -12.44 11.97 8.45
N VAL A 105 -12.84 11.25 7.41
CA VAL A 105 -11.93 10.76 6.36
C VAL A 105 -11.43 11.93 5.51
N ILE A 106 -12.29 12.92 5.24
CA ILE A 106 -11.88 14.12 4.50
C ILE A 106 -10.76 14.83 5.26
N ALA A 107 -10.98 15.15 6.54
CA ALA A 107 -10.01 15.86 7.36
C ALA A 107 -8.69 15.08 7.49
N ALA A 108 -8.76 13.77 7.75
CA ALA A 108 -7.57 12.93 7.88
C ALA A 108 -6.73 12.89 6.59
N TYR A 109 -7.37 12.76 5.43
CA TYR A 109 -6.67 12.65 4.15
C TYR A 109 -6.19 14.01 3.62
N GLU A 110 -6.87 15.11 3.93
CA GLU A 110 -6.38 16.46 3.65
C GLU A 110 -5.11 16.77 4.46
N ALA A 111 -5.11 16.46 5.76
CA ALA A 111 -3.93 16.60 6.60
C ALA A 111 -2.77 15.72 6.12
N LEU A 112 -3.05 14.47 5.75
CA LEU A 112 -2.04 13.58 5.17
C LEU A 112 -1.43 14.17 3.90
N ILE A 113 -2.25 14.61 2.93
CA ILE A 113 -1.75 15.17 1.68
C ILE A 113 -0.95 16.46 1.94
N ALA A 114 -1.37 17.30 2.89
CA ALA A 114 -0.66 18.51 3.27
C ALA A 114 0.71 18.23 3.92
N ARG A 115 0.83 17.14 4.68
CA ARG A 115 2.10 16.72 5.30
C ARG A 115 3.20 16.39 4.29
N TRP A 116 2.81 15.90 3.11
CA TRP A 116 3.71 15.40 2.07
C TRP A 116 3.78 16.31 0.83
N ARG A 117 3.30 17.56 0.96
CA ARG A 117 3.39 18.63 -0.06
C ARG A 117 4.40 19.67 0.39
#